data_AF-A0A6M1ZIL8-F1
#
_entry.id   AF-A0A6M1ZIL8-F1
#
_cell.length_a   1.000
_cell.length_b   1.000
_cell.length_c   1.000
_cell.angle_alpha   90.00
_cell.angle_beta   90.00
_cell.angle_gamma   90.00
#
_symmetry.space_group_name_H-M   'P 1'
#
loop_
_entity.id
_entity.type
_entity.pdbx_description
1 polymer ?
#
loop_
_entity_poly.entity_id
_entity_poly.type
_entity_poly.pdbx_seq_one_letter_code
_entity_poly.pdbx_strand_id
1 'polypeptide(L)'
;MKVKNLLKLVSQAANIKDSFKDYAIGFHGYGFVFKTYNSDKYTTNIGSSKLCSIGAYRHLCKRFLDLDKLKRINVDELLSYGKKYDLLVVGAIKALFPSLELGTDEVLFDIWVFVKTPEDKFFPITFYYNSSGLSIGAWNPNIIMSNFDTMLGNKIFPNKFLSLVNFSPSNFSEGELDLFVEAFLCAISKVPIADFSINYSYGSERFCVGIKLGKPYIIKEQEKQLSRTWSYSILGNDLAMHFYHEYILIINKNLTPVEREMREASKDRREIDKIFIARNYNQLFRFAQNQKSRLAFIILGWYIISHAGALPENLKQVILKYSDWSYEEFQLKSKKDRKERKYFLNDFREKLQNYDGSEKVFVPFFTVSDIINAVEARGEDRTNIWRQNIDYSICE
;
A
#
# COMPACT_ATOMS: atom_id res chain seq x y z
N MET A 1 27.36 1.10 -7.40
CA MET A 1 28.52 0.30 -6.94
C MET A 1 28.98 -0.68 -8.03
N LYS A 2 30.29 -0.87 -8.28
CA LYS A 2 30.78 -1.86 -9.27
C LYS A 2 30.52 -3.29 -8.78
N VAL A 3 30.09 -4.19 -9.69
CA VAL A 3 29.84 -5.63 -9.42
C VAL A 3 30.97 -6.32 -8.63
N LYS A 4 32.24 -6.05 -8.97
CA LYS A 4 33.40 -6.63 -8.24
C LYS A 4 33.41 -6.24 -6.76
N ASN A 5 32.96 -5.04 -6.42
CA ASN A 5 32.88 -4.59 -5.03
C ASN A 5 31.74 -5.30 -4.30
N LEU A 6 30.61 -5.58 -4.97
CA LEU A 6 29.50 -6.34 -4.38
C LEU A 6 29.95 -7.74 -3.97
N LEU A 7 30.61 -8.46 -4.88
CA LEU A 7 31.14 -9.80 -4.61
C LEU A 7 32.17 -9.79 -3.47
N LYS A 8 33.09 -8.83 -3.49
CA LYS A 8 34.08 -8.70 -2.41
C LYS A 8 33.37 -8.47 -1.07
N LEU A 9 32.39 -7.57 -1.05
CA LEU A 9 31.70 -7.18 0.17
C LEU A 9 30.85 -8.32 0.74
N VAL A 10 30.07 -9.02 -0.10
CA VAL A 10 29.25 -10.16 0.37
C VAL A 10 30.12 -11.33 0.84
N SER A 11 31.25 -11.59 0.17
CA SER A 11 32.20 -12.61 0.61
C SER A 11 32.94 -12.23 1.89
N GLN A 12 33.24 -10.95 2.09
CA GLN A 12 33.81 -10.47 3.36
C GLN A 12 32.81 -10.65 4.51
N ALA A 13 31.57 -10.25 4.30
CA ALA A 13 30.49 -10.42 5.27
C ALA A 13 30.28 -11.91 5.63
N ALA A 14 30.26 -12.80 4.64
CA ALA A 14 30.18 -14.26 4.84
C ALA A 14 31.31 -14.82 5.72
N ASN A 15 32.48 -14.17 5.70
CA ASN A 15 33.63 -14.51 6.55
C ASN A 15 33.66 -13.70 7.86
N ILE A 16 32.49 -13.25 8.34
CA ILE A 16 32.30 -12.54 9.63
C ILE A 16 33.08 -11.20 9.67
N LYS A 17 33.38 -10.62 8.50
CA LYS A 17 33.90 -9.25 8.39
C LYS A 17 32.77 -8.31 8.00
N ASP A 18 31.91 -8.03 8.98
CA ASP A 18 30.79 -7.11 8.80
C ASP A 18 31.30 -5.69 8.44
N SER A 19 30.51 -4.97 7.63
CA SER A 19 30.70 -3.55 7.37
C SER A 19 29.34 -2.86 7.45
N PHE A 20 29.01 -2.31 8.62
CA PHE A 20 27.76 -1.56 8.80
C PHE A 20 27.70 -0.32 7.91
N LYS A 21 28.85 0.32 7.65
CA LYS A 21 28.97 1.46 6.72
C LYS A 21 28.57 1.09 5.29
N ASP A 22 28.89 -0.13 4.87
CA ASP A 22 28.57 -0.62 3.52
C ASP A 22 27.30 -1.48 3.49
N TYR A 23 26.58 -1.53 4.61
CA TYR A 23 25.34 -2.29 4.81
C TYR A 23 25.51 -3.79 4.58
N ALA A 24 26.62 -4.35 5.10
CA ALA A 24 27.01 -5.73 4.92
C ALA A 24 27.18 -6.43 6.26
N ILE A 25 26.49 -7.56 6.44
CA ILE A 25 26.55 -8.39 7.64
C ILE A 25 26.57 -9.87 7.25
N GLY A 26 27.16 -10.75 8.07
CA GLY A 26 27.11 -12.18 7.81
C GLY A 26 27.17 -13.08 9.03
N PHE A 27 26.87 -14.36 8.83
CA PHE A 27 26.83 -15.37 9.89
C PHE A 27 27.01 -16.77 9.32
N HIS A 28 27.88 -17.59 9.92
CA HIS A 28 28.17 -18.97 9.50
C HIS A 28 28.28 -19.18 7.97
N GLY A 29 29.07 -18.35 7.28
CA GLY A 29 29.29 -18.47 5.83
C GLY A 29 28.19 -17.83 4.97
N TYR A 30 27.09 -17.36 5.57
CA TYR A 30 26.13 -16.49 4.89
C TYR A 30 26.58 -15.04 4.93
N GLY A 31 26.56 -14.37 3.78
CA GLY A 31 26.79 -12.93 3.65
C GLY A 31 25.56 -12.23 3.09
N PHE A 32 25.18 -11.11 3.70
CA PHE A 32 24.03 -10.29 3.35
C PHE A 32 24.49 -8.87 3.07
N VAL A 33 24.23 -8.35 1.87
CA VAL A 33 24.51 -6.96 1.51
C VAL A 33 23.22 -6.25 1.12
N PHE A 34 22.80 -5.28 1.93
CA PHE A 34 21.57 -4.52 1.75
C PHE A 34 21.77 -3.34 0.81
N LYS A 35 20.77 -3.07 -0.03
CA LYS A 35 20.79 -1.97 -1.00
C LYS A 35 19.39 -1.41 -1.23
N THR A 36 19.31 -0.09 -1.43
CA THR A 36 18.09 0.56 -1.94
C THR A 36 18.00 0.50 -3.45
N TYR A 37 16.77 0.76 -3.90
CA TYR A 37 16.42 0.99 -5.29
C TYR A 37 17.10 2.23 -5.91
N ASN A 38 17.64 3.15 -5.09
CA ASN A 38 17.99 4.50 -5.54
C ASN A 38 19.48 4.87 -5.49
N SER A 39 20.41 3.92 -5.71
CA SER A 39 21.84 4.29 -5.79
C SER A 39 22.62 3.80 -7.01
N ASP A 40 22.00 3.09 -7.98
CA ASP A 40 22.49 2.94 -9.36
C ASP A 40 21.53 2.05 -10.16
N LYS A 41 20.67 2.66 -11.00
CA LYS A 41 20.01 2.19 -12.25
C LYS A 41 19.52 0.73 -12.45
N TYR A 42 19.44 -0.15 -11.46
CA TYR A 42 19.23 -1.59 -11.74
C TYR A 42 18.07 -2.28 -11.01
N THR A 43 17.13 -1.56 -10.43
CA THR A 43 15.95 -2.21 -9.83
C THR A 43 14.70 -1.35 -9.97
N THR A 44 13.74 -1.83 -10.75
CA THR A 44 12.32 -1.47 -10.65
C THR A 44 11.62 -2.57 -9.85
N ASN A 45 10.64 -2.19 -9.01
CA ASN A 45 9.94 -3.05 -8.05
C ASN A 45 9.02 -4.09 -8.71
N ILE A 46 9.60 -4.97 -9.54
CA ILE A 46 8.88 -5.90 -10.41
C ILE A 46 9.58 -7.26 -10.30
N GLY A 47 8.89 -8.26 -9.73
CA GLY A 47 9.24 -9.67 -9.95
C GLY A 47 9.67 -10.50 -8.74
N SER A 48 9.48 -10.04 -7.49
CA SER A 48 9.67 -10.91 -6.33
C SER A 48 8.37 -11.60 -5.90
N SER A 49 8.37 -12.92 -5.80
CA SER A 49 7.27 -13.70 -5.20
C SER A 49 7.57 -13.97 -3.73
N LYS A 50 6.56 -13.91 -2.85
CA LYS A 50 6.73 -14.27 -1.43
C LYS A 50 7.33 -15.68 -1.32
N LEU A 51 8.51 -15.78 -0.71
CA LEU A 51 9.16 -17.05 -0.39
C LEU A 51 8.68 -17.54 0.98
N CYS A 52 8.86 -16.69 2.01
CA CYS A 52 8.47 -17.04 3.37
C CYS A 52 8.17 -15.81 4.24
N SER A 53 7.42 -16.01 5.31
CA SER A 53 7.32 -15.03 6.42
C SER A 53 8.43 -15.33 7.42
N ILE A 54 9.25 -14.35 7.80
CA ILE A 54 10.35 -14.57 8.78
C ILE A 54 9.79 -15.04 10.14
N GLY A 55 8.59 -14.56 10.49
CA GLY A 55 7.89 -14.99 11.71
C GLY A 55 7.58 -16.50 11.76
N ALA A 56 7.41 -17.17 10.61
CA ALA A 56 7.09 -18.60 10.51
C ALA A 56 8.20 -19.54 10.97
N TYR A 57 9.44 -19.05 10.97
CA TYR A 57 10.63 -19.86 11.22
C TYR A 57 11.16 -19.70 12.66
N ARG A 58 10.51 -18.87 13.49
CA ARG A 58 10.92 -18.62 14.89
C ARG A 58 10.72 -19.83 15.82
N HIS A 59 9.97 -20.85 15.41
CA HIS A 59 9.85 -22.10 16.16
C HIS A 59 11.19 -22.84 16.30
N LEU A 60 12.16 -22.57 15.42
CA LEU A 60 13.52 -23.12 15.49
C LEU A 60 14.38 -22.44 16.58
N CYS A 61 14.23 -21.13 16.80
CA CYS A 61 14.89 -20.45 17.92
C CYS A 61 14.37 -20.97 19.29
N LYS A 62 13.12 -21.44 19.37
CA LYS A 62 12.58 -22.13 20.55
C LYS A 62 13.18 -23.53 20.76
N ARG A 63 13.69 -24.19 19.71
CA ARG A 63 14.35 -25.51 19.83
C ARG A 63 15.77 -25.42 20.39
N PHE A 64 16.39 -24.24 20.39
CA PHE A 64 17.75 -24.03 20.92
C PHE A 64 17.81 -23.43 22.33
N LEU A 65 16.69 -22.97 22.89
CA LEU A 65 16.66 -22.36 24.22
C LEU A 65 15.48 -22.92 25.04
N ASP A 66 15.76 -24.01 25.77
CA ASP A 66 15.02 -24.51 26.94
C ASP A 66 13.49 -24.64 26.83
N LEU A 67 13.01 -25.80 26.37
CA LEU A 67 11.60 -26.20 26.45
C LEU A 67 11.28 -27.17 27.59
N ASP A 68 12.09 -27.24 28.65
CA ASP A 68 11.73 -27.93 29.89
C ASP A 68 10.92 -27.06 30.88
N LYS A 69 10.63 -25.79 30.56
CA LYS A 69 10.03 -24.84 31.53
C LYS A 69 8.66 -24.24 31.20
N LEU A 70 8.01 -24.54 30.07
CA LEU A 70 6.78 -23.85 29.69
C LEU A 70 5.58 -24.79 29.50
N LYS A 71 5.07 -25.31 30.61
CA LYS A 71 3.64 -25.62 30.73
C LYS A 71 2.88 -24.30 30.70
N ARG A 72 2.03 -24.09 29.68
CA ARG A 72 1.13 -22.94 29.39
C ARG A 72 1.62 -22.00 28.27
N ILE A 73 1.61 -22.47 27.02
CA ILE A 73 1.50 -21.56 25.87
C ILE A 73 0.29 -21.99 25.05
N ASN A 74 -0.60 -21.03 24.78
CA ASN A 74 -1.77 -21.21 23.93
C ASN A 74 -1.32 -21.39 22.47
N VAL A 75 -1.85 -22.39 21.78
CA VAL A 75 -1.52 -22.71 20.38
C VAL A 75 -1.83 -21.53 19.45
N ASP A 76 -2.79 -20.67 19.81
CA ASP A 76 -3.10 -19.45 19.05
C ASP A 76 -2.01 -18.36 19.17
N GLU A 77 -1.21 -18.33 20.24
CA GLU A 77 -0.02 -17.44 20.35
C GLU A 77 1.18 -17.95 19.52
N LEU A 78 1.16 -19.23 19.14
CA LEU A 78 2.15 -19.81 18.23
C LEU A 78 1.79 -19.51 16.76
N LEU A 79 0.49 -19.42 16.45
CA LEU A 79 -0.03 -19.10 15.11
C LEU A 79 -0.15 -17.59 14.85
N SER A 80 -0.34 -16.78 15.90
CA SER A 80 -0.31 -15.31 15.82
C SER A 80 1.13 -14.81 15.89
N TYR A 81 1.79 -14.84 14.73
CA TYR A 81 3.11 -14.27 14.48
C TYR A 81 3.37 -12.97 15.26
N GLY A 82 4.44 -12.97 16.05
CA GLY A 82 4.79 -11.84 16.92
C GLY A 82 5.23 -10.61 16.15
N LYS A 83 4.26 -9.83 15.64
CA LYS A 83 4.47 -8.57 14.90
C LYS A 83 5.44 -7.62 15.63
N LYS A 84 5.46 -7.66 16.97
CA LYS A 84 6.40 -6.91 17.82
C LYS A 84 7.87 -7.29 17.59
N TYR A 85 8.17 -8.57 17.40
CA TYR A 85 9.54 -9.02 17.12
C TYR A 85 9.96 -8.70 15.69
N ASP A 86 9.02 -8.70 14.74
CA ASP A 86 9.30 -8.22 13.38
C ASP A 86 9.73 -6.77 13.40
N LEU A 87 9.07 -5.92 14.22
CA LEU A 87 9.47 -4.52 14.38
C LEU A 87 10.92 -4.39 14.87
N LEU A 88 11.41 -5.26 15.77
CA LEU A 88 12.82 -5.25 16.20
C LEU A 88 13.77 -5.45 15.02
N VAL A 89 13.43 -6.38 14.10
CA VAL A 89 14.21 -6.59 12.88
C VAL A 89 14.12 -5.37 11.95
N VAL A 90 12.94 -4.75 11.83
CA VAL A 90 12.78 -3.48 11.08
C VAL A 90 13.66 -2.38 11.68
N GLY A 91 13.71 -2.26 13.01
CA GLY A 91 14.54 -1.30 13.71
C GLY A 91 16.03 -1.55 13.49
N ALA A 92 16.46 -2.80 13.45
CA ALA A 92 17.82 -3.19 13.12
C ALA A 92 18.16 -2.88 11.65
N ILE A 93 17.25 -3.17 10.71
CA ILE A 93 17.41 -2.79 9.30
C ILE A 93 17.48 -1.26 9.15
N LYS A 94 16.64 -0.52 9.87
CA LYS A 94 16.64 0.96 9.87
C LYS A 94 17.91 1.53 10.48
N ALA A 95 18.49 0.90 11.51
CA ALA A 95 19.78 1.29 12.06
C ALA A 95 20.92 0.98 11.10
N LEU A 96 20.90 -0.19 10.46
CA LEU A 96 21.86 -0.56 9.42
C LEU A 96 21.77 0.42 8.25
N PHE A 97 20.55 0.76 7.84
CA PHE A 97 20.25 1.58 6.68
C PHE A 97 19.39 2.80 7.05
N PRO A 98 19.97 3.86 7.64
CA PRO A 98 19.23 5.02 8.16
C PRO A 98 18.38 5.75 7.11
N SER A 99 18.80 5.73 5.85
CA SER A 99 18.08 6.30 4.71
C SER A 99 16.90 5.45 4.22
N LEU A 100 16.56 4.34 4.88
CA LEU A 100 15.38 3.53 4.50
C LEU A 100 14.11 4.34 4.72
N GLU A 101 13.41 4.69 3.64
CA GLU A 101 12.08 5.27 3.74
C GLU A 101 11.09 4.18 4.13
N LEU A 102 10.28 4.46 5.15
CA LEU A 102 9.22 3.56 5.58
C LEU A 102 7.91 4.07 4.96
N GLY A 103 7.18 3.20 4.27
CA GLY A 103 5.92 3.49 3.57
C GLY A 103 4.71 3.52 4.49
N THR A 104 3.70 4.30 4.11
CA THR A 104 2.49 4.57 4.93
C THR A 104 1.28 3.69 4.60
N ASP A 105 1.39 2.88 3.55
CA ASP A 105 0.30 2.06 3.01
C ASP A 105 0.58 0.57 3.26
N GLU A 106 0.04 -0.34 2.44
CA GLU A 106 0.10 -1.80 2.66
C GLU A 106 1.52 -2.39 2.79
N VAL A 107 2.54 -1.68 2.32
CA VAL A 107 3.95 -2.05 2.39
C VAL A 107 4.74 -0.99 3.16
N LEU A 108 5.27 -1.39 4.31
CA LEU A 108 6.01 -0.52 5.24
C LEU A 108 7.46 -0.31 4.83
N PHE A 109 8.10 -1.25 4.14
CA PHE A 109 9.29 -0.99 3.33
C PHE A 109 9.54 -2.15 2.38
N ASP A 110 10.41 -1.90 1.41
CA ASP A 110 10.99 -2.89 0.53
C ASP A 110 12.49 -2.57 0.40
N ILE A 111 13.34 -3.57 0.60
CA ILE A 111 14.78 -3.47 0.40
C ILE A 111 15.30 -4.78 -0.24
N TRP A 112 16.12 -4.65 -1.28
CA TRP A 112 16.75 -5.83 -1.87
C TRP A 112 18.09 -6.14 -1.19
N VAL A 113 18.40 -7.43 -1.10
CA VAL A 113 19.61 -7.93 -0.45
C VAL A 113 20.29 -8.93 -1.36
N PHE A 114 21.59 -8.73 -1.58
CA PHE A 114 22.42 -9.72 -2.25
C PHE A 114 22.98 -10.70 -1.23
N VAL A 115 22.76 -11.98 -1.48
CA VAL A 115 23.12 -13.07 -0.58
C VAL A 115 24.24 -13.91 -1.18
N LYS A 116 25.16 -14.32 -0.32
CA LYS A 116 26.07 -15.45 -0.54
C LYS A 116 25.80 -16.51 0.51
N THR A 117 25.73 -17.79 0.13
CA THR A 117 25.63 -18.91 1.08
C THR A 117 26.99 -19.56 1.36
N PRO A 118 27.07 -20.47 2.34
CA PRO A 118 28.29 -21.26 2.60
C PRO A 118 28.74 -22.11 1.39
N GLU A 119 27.81 -22.52 0.55
CA GLU A 119 28.05 -23.33 -0.66
C GLU A 119 28.32 -22.48 -1.91
N ASP A 120 28.69 -21.20 -1.73
CA ASP A 120 28.95 -20.27 -2.83
C ASP A 120 27.76 -20.08 -3.79
N LYS A 121 26.53 -20.24 -3.28
CA LYS A 121 25.30 -19.80 -3.98
C LYS A 121 25.16 -18.29 -3.82
N PHE A 122 24.86 -17.59 -4.91
CA PHE A 122 24.69 -16.14 -5.00
C PHE A 122 23.35 -15.80 -5.62
N PHE A 123 22.58 -14.94 -4.95
CA PHE A 123 21.25 -14.57 -5.41
C PHE A 123 20.73 -13.29 -4.74
N PRO A 124 19.85 -12.53 -5.40
CA PRO A 124 19.10 -11.46 -4.77
C PRO A 124 17.83 -11.98 -4.09
N ILE A 125 17.47 -11.36 -2.97
CA ILE A 125 16.15 -11.46 -2.34
C ILE A 125 15.60 -10.06 -2.08
N THR A 126 14.32 -10.00 -1.73
CA THR A 126 13.70 -8.79 -1.18
C THR A 126 13.28 -9.04 0.26
N PHE A 127 13.63 -8.14 1.17
CA PHE A 127 12.95 -8.04 2.47
C PHE A 127 11.88 -6.98 2.37
N TYR A 128 10.67 -7.33 2.77
CA TYR A 128 9.57 -6.39 2.83
C TYR A 128 8.70 -6.64 4.05
N TYR A 129 8.12 -5.58 4.57
CA TYR A 129 7.16 -5.63 5.66
C TYR A 129 5.80 -5.22 5.13
N ASN A 130 4.79 -6.06 5.30
CA ASN A 130 3.41 -5.75 4.93
C ASN A 130 2.44 -6.13 6.05
N SER A 131 1.14 -6.19 5.74
CA SER A 131 0.09 -6.58 6.70
C SER A 131 0.31 -7.96 7.36
N SER A 132 1.04 -8.85 6.69
CA SER A 132 1.41 -10.18 7.18
C SER A 132 2.71 -10.20 8.01
N GLY A 133 3.33 -9.03 8.24
CA GLY A 133 4.60 -8.90 8.94
C GLY A 133 5.81 -8.93 8.00
N LEU A 134 6.98 -9.22 8.57
CA LEU A 134 8.25 -9.25 7.84
C LEU A 134 8.36 -10.52 7.00
N SER A 135 8.61 -10.35 5.70
CA SER A 135 8.67 -11.42 4.71
C SER A 135 9.91 -11.34 3.84
N ILE A 136 10.28 -12.48 3.26
CA ILE A 136 11.33 -12.63 2.26
C ILE A 136 10.66 -12.92 0.91
N GLY A 137 10.99 -12.14 -0.11
CA GLY A 137 10.62 -12.34 -1.49
C GLY A 137 11.78 -12.96 -2.27
N ALA A 138 11.50 -14.04 -3.00
CA ALA A 138 12.45 -14.63 -3.94
C ALA A 138 12.37 -13.91 -5.28
N TRP A 139 13.51 -13.53 -5.81
CA TRP A 139 13.64 -13.11 -7.20
C TRP A 139 13.79 -14.36 -8.04
N ASN A 140 12.90 -14.55 -9.03
CA ASN A 140 13.02 -15.66 -9.96
C ASN A 140 13.75 -15.19 -11.23
N PRO A 141 14.98 -15.67 -11.51
CA PRO A 141 15.74 -15.29 -12.69
C PRO A 141 14.97 -15.51 -14.00
N ASN A 142 14.16 -16.58 -14.08
CA ASN A 142 13.38 -16.88 -15.27
C ASN A 142 12.23 -15.87 -15.44
N ILE A 143 11.62 -15.38 -14.36
CA ILE A 143 10.58 -14.33 -14.44
C ILE A 143 11.20 -12.97 -14.81
N ILE A 144 12.38 -12.67 -14.26
CA ILE A 144 13.18 -11.48 -14.62
C ILE A 144 13.53 -11.50 -16.11
N MET A 145 13.85 -12.68 -16.67
CA MET A 145 14.29 -12.82 -18.05
C MET A 145 13.17 -12.99 -19.09
N SER A 146 11.96 -13.43 -18.73
CA SER A 146 10.94 -13.86 -19.71
C SER A 146 9.69 -13.00 -19.84
N ASN A 147 9.24 -12.29 -18.79
CA ASN A 147 7.89 -11.70 -18.80
C ASN A 147 7.81 -10.17 -18.69
N PHE A 148 8.85 -9.48 -18.21
CA PHE A 148 8.86 -8.01 -18.12
C PHE A 148 9.86 -7.33 -19.06
N ASP A 149 10.95 -8.03 -19.43
CA ASP A 149 11.97 -7.53 -20.37
C ASP A 149 11.44 -7.35 -21.79
N THR A 150 10.43 -8.12 -22.21
CA THR A 150 9.84 -8.06 -23.56
C THR A 150 8.81 -6.94 -23.73
N MET A 151 8.15 -6.49 -22.66
CA MET A 151 7.13 -5.43 -22.74
C MET A 151 7.69 -4.00 -22.54
N LEU A 152 8.82 -3.84 -21.83
CA LEU A 152 9.38 -2.51 -21.52
C LEU A 152 10.76 -2.22 -22.13
N GLY A 153 11.35 -3.18 -22.86
CA GLY A 153 12.63 -3.00 -23.58
C GLY A 153 13.85 -2.70 -22.70
N ASN A 154 13.70 -2.73 -21.37
CA ASN A 154 14.73 -2.35 -20.41
C ASN A 154 15.04 -3.52 -19.48
N LYS A 155 16.23 -4.10 -19.65
CA LYS A 155 16.78 -5.09 -18.72
C LYS A 155 16.81 -4.54 -17.31
N ILE A 156 16.08 -5.18 -16.39
CA ILE A 156 16.03 -4.77 -14.97
C ILE A 156 17.45 -4.79 -14.37
N PHE A 157 18.22 -5.85 -14.65
CA PHE A 157 19.63 -5.94 -14.25
C PHE A 157 20.58 -6.02 -15.46
N PRO A 158 21.81 -5.48 -15.34
CA PRO A 158 22.85 -5.70 -16.34
C PRO A 158 23.19 -7.18 -16.47
N ASN A 159 23.50 -7.63 -17.67
CA ASN A 159 23.99 -8.99 -17.92
C ASN A 159 25.15 -9.40 -16.98
N LYS A 160 26.02 -8.44 -16.64
CA LYS A 160 27.15 -8.65 -15.72
C LYS A 160 26.72 -8.93 -14.27
N PHE A 161 25.56 -8.44 -13.84
CA PHE A 161 24.99 -8.79 -12.54
C PHE A 161 24.29 -10.14 -12.61
N LEU A 162 23.51 -10.38 -13.67
CA LEU A 162 22.82 -11.66 -13.88
C LEU A 162 23.79 -12.83 -13.96
N SER A 163 24.97 -12.65 -14.55
CA SER A 163 26.03 -13.67 -14.60
C SER A 163 26.58 -14.06 -13.23
N LEU A 164 26.26 -13.32 -12.17
CA LEU A 164 26.66 -13.66 -10.79
C LEU A 164 25.63 -14.53 -10.09
N VAL A 165 24.37 -14.47 -10.54
CA VAL A 165 23.28 -15.19 -9.89
C VAL A 165 23.33 -16.63 -10.38
N ASN A 166 23.68 -17.55 -9.48
CA ASN A 166 23.83 -18.97 -9.79
C ASN A 166 22.84 -19.85 -9.03
N PHE A 167 21.90 -19.25 -8.30
CA PHE A 167 20.91 -19.96 -7.51
C PHE A 167 19.59 -19.19 -7.48
N SER A 168 18.49 -19.93 -7.32
CA SER A 168 17.15 -19.36 -7.10
C SER A 168 16.73 -19.67 -5.67
N PRO A 169 16.34 -18.67 -4.85
CA PRO A 169 15.86 -18.91 -3.49
C PRO A 169 14.65 -19.84 -3.43
N SER A 170 13.85 -19.91 -4.50
CA SER A 170 12.71 -20.84 -4.60
C SER A 170 13.13 -22.32 -4.63
N ASN A 171 14.41 -22.61 -4.85
CA ASN A 171 14.95 -23.97 -4.86
C ASN A 171 15.48 -24.41 -3.50
N PHE A 172 15.35 -23.59 -2.45
CA PHE A 172 15.68 -24.05 -1.10
C PHE A 172 14.75 -25.19 -0.69
N SER A 173 15.33 -26.26 -0.15
CA SER A 173 14.59 -27.19 0.70
C SER A 173 14.12 -26.48 1.98
N GLU A 174 13.13 -27.05 2.67
CA GLU A 174 12.61 -26.49 3.92
C GLU A 174 13.74 -26.28 4.96
N GLY A 175 14.61 -27.28 5.14
CA GLY A 175 15.75 -27.19 6.07
C GLY A 175 16.83 -26.19 5.65
N GLU A 176 17.08 -25.99 4.35
CA GLU A 176 17.98 -24.91 3.91
C GLU A 176 17.36 -23.53 4.15
N LEU A 177 16.05 -23.40 3.93
CA LEU A 177 15.32 -22.15 4.17
C LEU A 177 15.31 -21.80 5.67
N ASP A 178 15.16 -22.79 6.54
CA ASP A 178 15.31 -22.68 7.99
C ASP A 178 16.67 -22.08 8.36
N LEU A 179 17.76 -22.73 7.91
CA LEU A 179 19.14 -22.30 8.17
C LEU A 179 19.42 -20.90 7.61
N PHE A 180 18.86 -20.59 6.44
CA PHE A 180 18.98 -19.28 5.83
C PHE A 180 18.32 -18.19 6.67
N VAL A 181 17.07 -18.41 7.13
CA VAL A 181 16.35 -17.45 7.97
C VAL A 181 17.02 -17.29 9.33
N GLU A 182 17.49 -18.39 9.93
CA GLU A 182 18.25 -18.36 11.18
C GLU A 182 19.54 -17.55 11.02
N ALA A 183 20.33 -17.84 9.99
CA ALA A 183 21.56 -17.12 9.72
C ALA A 183 21.32 -15.62 9.50
N PHE A 184 20.22 -15.25 8.83
CA PHE A 184 19.81 -13.86 8.70
C PHE A 184 19.47 -13.22 10.05
N LEU A 185 18.65 -13.88 10.87
CA LEU A 185 18.24 -13.37 12.19
C LEU A 185 19.44 -13.21 13.14
N CYS A 186 20.39 -14.15 13.11
CA CYS A 186 21.65 -14.05 13.83
C CYS A 186 22.59 -12.98 13.27
N ALA A 187 22.60 -12.77 11.94
CA ALA A 187 23.40 -11.71 11.35
C ALA A 187 22.87 -10.32 11.75
N ILE A 188 21.56 -10.11 11.67
CA ILE A 188 20.92 -8.80 11.91
C ILE A 188 20.87 -8.44 13.40
N SER A 189 20.90 -9.43 14.32
CA SER A 189 20.91 -9.18 15.77
C SER A 189 22.18 -8.49 16.28
N LYS A 190 23.26 -8.50 15.47
CA LYS A 190 24.50 -7.76 15.75
C LYS A 190 24.36 -6.25 15.52
N VAL A 191 23.33 -5.83 14.79
CA VAL A 191 23.07 -4.42 14.50
C VAL A 191 22.27 -3.81 15.65
N PRO A 192 22.60 -2.59 16.11
CA PRO A 192 21.77 -1.89 17.08
C PRO A 192 20.35 -1.68 16.55
N ILE A 193 19.40 -1.47 17.44
CA ILE A 193 18.00 -1.26 17.07
C ILE A 193 17.72 0.24 17.07
N ALA A 194 17.30 0.79 15.93
CA ALA A 194 16.88 2.18 15.83
C ALA A 194 15.43 2.35 16.30
N ASP A 195 15.18 3.41 17.06
CA ASP A 195 13.84 3.90 17.30
C ASP A 195 13.25 4.45 16.00
N PHE A 196 11.97 4.15 15.76
CA PHE A 196 11.22 4.69 14.63
C PHE A 196 9.73 4.71 14.96
N SER A 197 8.98 5.55 14.25
CA SER A 197 7.53 5.61 14.32
C SER A 197 6.98 5.77 12.91
N ILE A 198 5.96 4.98 12.58
CA ILE A 198 5.25 5.14 11.32
C ILE A 198 3.76 4.86 11.48
N ASN A 199 2.98 5.62 10.73
CA ASN A 199 1.57 5.36 10.54
C ASN A 199 1.39 4.53 9.27
N TYR A 200 0.82 3.34 9.43
CA TYR A 200 0.55 2.42 8.34
C TYR A 200 -0.96 2.11 8.30
N SER A 201 -1.52 2.09 7.10
CA SER A 201 -2.93 1.77 6.87
C SER A 201 -3.09 0.36 6.29
N TYR A 202 -4.05 -0.40 6.80
CA TYR A 202 -4.45 -1.69 6.25
C TYR A 202 -5.97 -1.79 6.17
N GLY A 203 -6.48 -1.79 4.94
CA GLY A 203 -7.90 -1.55 4.70
C GLY A 203 -8.31 -0.19 5.29
N SER A 204 -9.36 -0.20 6.11
CA SER A 204 -9.85 0.98 6.82
C SER A 204 -9.14 1.25 8.16
N GLU A 205 -8.28 0.33 8.62
CA GLU A 205 -7.61 0.47 9.92
C GLU A 205 -6.29 1.23 9.79
N ARG A 206 -6.05 2.17 10.70
CA ARG A 206 -4.78 2.87 10.84
C ARG A 206 -4.05 2.41 12.09
N PHE A 207 -2.75 2.19 11.95
CA PHE A 207 -1.89 1.78 13.06
C PHE A 207 -0.69 2.72 13.13
N CYS A 208 -0.35 3.16 14.33
CA CYS A 208 0.96 3.69 14.65
C CYS A 208 1.82 2.54 15.16
N VAL A 209 2.85 2.17 14.40
CA VAL A 209 3.78 1.09 14.74
C VAL A 209 5.20 1.63 14.82
N GLY A 210 6.02 1.02 15.65
CA GLY A 210 7.38 1.49 15.80
C GLY A 210 8.16 0.85 16.93
N ILE A 211 9.30 1.46 17.22
CA ILE A 211 10.15 1.18 18.37
C ILE A 211 10.40 2.49 19.10
N LYS A 212 10.18 2.47 20.42
CA LYS A 212 10.46 3.58 21.31
C LYS A 212 11.28 3.08 22.49
N LEU A 213 12.45 3.67 22.70
CA LEU A 213 13.41 3.26 23.72
C LEU A 213 13.74 1.76 23.62
N GLY A 214 13.94 1.28 22.40
CA GLY A 214 14.23 -0.14 22.11
C GLY A 214 13.05 -1.10 22.32
N LYS A 215 11.85 -0.60 22.65
CA LYS A 215 10.65 -1.42 22.86
C LYS A 215 9.66 -1.28 21.70
N PRO A 216 9.22 -2.39 21.10
CA PRO A 216 8.28 -2.36 19.99
C PRO A 216 6.86 -2.02 20.47
N TYR A 217 6.16 -1.16 19.73
CA TYR A 217 4.76 -0.83 19.97
C TYR A 217 3.95 -0.93 18.68
N ILE A 218 2.70 -1.35 18.85
CA ILE A 218 1.67 -1.34 17.82
C ILE A 218 0.44 -0.75 18.49
N ILE A 219 0.11 0.48 18.12
CA ILE A 219 -1.05 1.20 18.61
C ILE A 219 -2.00 1.26 17.41
N LYS A 220 -3.15 0.59 17.51
CA LYS A 220 -4.24 0.89 16.58
C LYS A 220 -4.60 2.35 16.85
N GLU A 221 -4.46 3.21 15.84
CA GLU A 221 -4.99 4.55 15.97
C GLU A 221 -6.48 4.36 16.18
N GLN A 222 -6.94 4.65 17.39
CA GLN A 222 -8.36 4.91 17.56
C GLN A 222 -8.59 6.11 16.67
N GLU A 223 -9.23 5.87 15.54
CA GLU A 223 -9.95 6.93 14.87
C GLU A 223 -10.62 7.71 15.98
N LYS A 224 -10.30 9.00 16.12
CA LYS A 224 -11.14 9.90 16.90
C LYS A 224 -12.52 9.56 16.37
N GLN A 225 -13.30 8.85 17.19
CA GLN A 225 -14.60 8.36 16.80
C GLN A 225 -15.46 9.61 16.78
N LEU A 226 -15.25 10.42 15.75
CA LEU A 226 -16.28 11.22 15.17
C LEU A 226 -17.37 10.19 14.99
N SER A 227 -18.42 10.38 15.76
CA SER A 227 -19.68 9.66 15.66
C SER A 227 -20.31 10.02 14.32
N ARG A 228 -19.58 9.76 13.25
CA ARG A 228 -19.86 10.05 11.86
C ARG A 228 -20.19 8.69 11.25
N THR A 229 -21.45 8.49 10.90
CA THR A 229 -21.99 7.48 10.00
C THR A 229 -21.60 7.80 8.55
N TRP A 230 -20.41 7.33 8.16
CA TRP A 230 -19.73 7.52 6.87
C TRP A 230 -20.57 7.26 5.61
N SER A 231 -21.73 6.60 5.77
CA SER A 231 -22.79 6.38 4.76
C SER A 231 -23.33 7.67 4.14
N TYR A 232 -23.04 8.82 4.75
CA TYR A 232 -23.48 10.13 4.28
C TYR A 232 -22.39 10.97 3.62
N SER A 233 -21.19 10.41 3.45
CA SER A 233 -20.17 11.02 2.59
C SER A 233 -20.64 11.09 1.12
N ILE A 234 -19.94 11.86 0.28
CA ILE A 234 -20.32 12.03 -1.13
C ILE A 234 -20.39 10.68 -1.87
N LEU A 235 -19.44 9.78 -1.61
CA LEU A 235 -19.35 8.45 -2.22
C LEU A 235 -19.88 7.33 -1.32
N GLY A 236 -20.56 7.68 -0.23
CA GLY A 236 -21.00 6.75 0.80
C GLY A 236 -22.24 5.95 0.45
N ASN A 237 -22.62 5.79 -0.83
CA ASN A 237 -23.73 4.94 -1.24
C ASN A 237 -23.44 4.23 -2.59
N ASP A 238 -24.06 3.07 -2.82
CA ASP A 238 -23.83 2.25 -4.02
C ASP A 238 -24.14 2.97 -5.33
N LEU A 239 -25.17 3.82 -5.33
CA LEU A 239 -25.53 4.62 -6.50
C LEU A 239 -24.44 5.64 -6.85
N ALA A 240 -23.77 6.21 -5.84
CA ALA A 240 -22.64 7.10 -6.03
C ALA A 240 -21.44 6.36 -6.65
N MET A 241 -21.16 5.14 -6.17
CA MET A 241 -20.12 4.27 -6.73
C MET A 241 -20.46 3.86 -8.16
N HIS A 242 -21.72 3.54 -8.45
CA HIS A 242 -22.17 3.26 -9.81
C HIS A 242 -21.88 4.43 -10.76
N PHE A 243 -22.26 5.66 -10.39
CA PHE A 243 -21.95 6.84 -11.21
C PHE A 243 -20.45 7.07 -11.38
N TYR A 244 -19.67 6.90 -10.32
CA TYR A 244 -18.21 6.99 -10.39
C TYR A 244 -17.62 6.00 -11.41
N HIS A 245 -18.05 4.73 -11.36
CA HIS A 245 -17.61 3.72 -12.31
C HIS A 245 -18.04 4.04 -13.75
N GLU A 246 -19.25 4.54 -13.97
CA GLU A 246 -19.71 4.95 -15.29
C GLU A 246 -18.86 6.09 -15.88
N TYR A 247 -18.45 7.08 -15.07
CA TYR A 247 -17.52 8.12 -15.53
C TYR A 247 -16.16 7.56 -15.96
N ILE A 248 -15.63 6.58 -15.23
CA ILE A 248 -14.41 5.87 -15.63
C ILE A 248 -14.62 5.12 -16.94
N LEU A 249 -15.75 4.42 -17.10
CA LEU A 249 -16.05 3.67 -18.32
C LEU A 249 -16.20 4.58 -19.53
N ILE A 250 -16.84 5.75 -19.39
CA ILE A 250 -16.95 6.75 -20.45
C ILE A 250 -15.55 7.18 -20.91
N ILE A 251 -14.64 7.49 -19.99
CA ILE A 251 -13.26 7.84 -20.35
C ILE A 251 -12.56 6.68 -21.04
N ASN A 252 -12.59 5.48 -20.45
CA ASN A 252 -11.88 4.30 -20.95
C ASN A 252 -12.32 3.89 -22.36
N LYS A 253 -13.61 4.00 -22.68
CA LYS A 253 -14.16 3.70 -24.01
C LYS A 253 -13.57 4.59 -25.10
N ASN A 254 -13.16 5.81 -24.76
CA ASN A 254 -12.61 6.78 -25.68
C ASN A 254 -11.08 6.88 -25.63
N LEU A 255 -10.40 5.94 -24.95
CA LEU A 255 -8.94 5.84 -25.00
C LEU A 255 -8.50 4.97 -26.18
N THR A 256 -7.58 5.50 -26.98
CA THR A 256 -6.85 4.71 -27.97
C THR A 256 -5.94 3.68 -27.27
N PRO A 257 -5.49 2.61 -27.96
CA PRO A 257 -4.54 1.65 -27.38
C PRO A 257 -3.28 2.32 -26.82
N VAL A 258 -2.69 3.25 -27.57
CA VAL A 258 -1.50 4.02 -27.16
C VAL A 258 -1.76 4.82 -25.89
N GLU A 259 -2.93 5.45 -25.77
CA GLU A 259 -3.29 6.23 -24.58
C GLU A 259 -3.51 5.37 -23.33
N ARG A 260 -4.01 4.13 -23.50
CA ARG A 260 -4.11 3.18 -22.38
C ARG A 260 -2.72 2.79 -21.90
N GLU A 261 -1.82 2.46 -22.82
CA GLU A 261 -0.42 2.15 -22.49
C GLU A 261 0.26 3.34 -21.80
N MET A 262 0.09 4.56 -22.32
CA MET A 262 0.61 5.78 -21.68
C MET A 262 0.06 5.97 -20.27
N ARG A 263 -1.25 5.76 -20.07
CA ARG A 263 -1.90 5.88 -18.76
C ARG A 263 -1.40 4.83 -17.77
N GLU A 264 -1.17 3.61 -18.23
CA GLU A 264 -0.67 2.50 -17.39
C GLU A 264 0.81 2.68 -17.04
N ALA A 265 1.63 3.13 -17.99
CA ALA A 265 3.07 3.34 -17.84
C ALA A 265 3.42 4.65 -17.09
N SER A 266 2.50 5.61 -17.02
CA SER A 266 2.77 6.88 -16.34
C SER A 266 2.94 6.69 -14.84
N LYS A 267 4.08 7.15 -14.31
CA LYS A 267 4.31 7.33 -12.88
C LYS A 267 3.34 8.35 -12.28
N ASP A 268 2.84 9.25 -13.12
CA ASP A 268 1.87 10.25 -12.77
C ASP A 268 0.62 10.11 -13.64
N ARG A 269 -0.31 9.25 -13.20
CA ARG A 269 -1.61 9.07 -13.88
C ARG A 269 -2.45 10.36 -13.92
N ARG A 270 -2.09 11.36 -13.11
CA ARG A 270 -2.90 12.57 -12.85
C ARG A 270 -2.91 13.51 -14.04
N GLU A 271 -1.74 13.78 -14.63
CA GLU A 271 -1.63 14.64 -15.83
C GLU A 271 -2.39 14.06 -17.02
N ILE A 272 -2.38 12.73 -17.14
CA ILE A 272 -3.06 12.01 -18.19
C ILE A 272 -4.58 12.02 -17.97
N ASP A 273 -5.05 11.75 -16.75
CA ASP A 273 -6.47 11.77 -16.41
C ASP A 273 -7.09 13.17 -16.61
N LYS A 274 -6.35 14.24 -16.29
CA LYS A 274 -6.78 15.64 -16.56
C LYS A 274 -7.12 15.87 -18.03
N ILE A 275 -6.24 15.43 -18.93
CA ILE A 275 -6.43 15.56 -20.39
C ILE A 275 -7.66 14.76 -20.84
N PHE A 276 -7.82 13.53 -20.34
CA PHE A 276 -8.93 12.68 -20.72
C PHE A 276 -10.28 13.17 -20.19
N ILE A 277 -10.33 13.75 -18.98
CA ILE A 277 -11.53 14.39 -18.46
C ILE A 277 -11.94 15.55 -19.36
N ALA A 278 -10.99 16.43 -19.73
CA ALA A 278 -11.26 17.56 -20.61
C ALA A 278 -11.80 17.10 -21.98
N ARG A 279 -11.19 16.08 -22.58
CA ARG A 279 -11.63 15.53 -23.88
C ARG A 279 -13.02 14.91 -23.84
N ASN A 280 -13.38 14.26 -22.72
CA ASN A 280 -14.65 13.54 -22.57
C ASN A 280 -15.75 14.35 -21.91
N TYR A 281 -15.52 15.63 -21.65
CA TYR A 281 -16.41 16.51 -20.87
C TYR A 281 -17.88 16.43 -21.30
N ASN A 282 -18.17 16.59 -22.59
CA ASN A 282 -19.55 16.59 -23.10
C ASN A 282 -20.25 15.25 -22.84
N GLN A 283 -19.53 14.13 -22.90
CA GLN A 283 -20.10 12.81 -22.64
C GLN A 283 -20.37 12.60 -21.15
N LEU A 284 -19.44 13.01 -20.30
CA LEU A 284 -19.59 12.96 -18.84
C LEU A 284 -20.80 13.81 -18.39
N PHE A 285 -20.91 15.04 -18.92
CA PHE A 285 -22.01 15.94 -18.62
C PHE A 285 -23.36 15.41 -19.13
N ARG A 286 -23.40 14.91 -20.37
CA ARG A 286 -24.63 14.31 -20.94
C ARG A 286 -25.07 13.08 -20.17
N PHE A 287 -24.13 12.25 -19.72
CA PHE A 287 -24.44 11.14 -18.84
C PHE A 287 -25.11 11.62 -17.56
N ALA A 288 -24.54 12.62 -16.87
CA ALA A 288 -25.10 13.17 -15.65
C ALA A 288 -26.52 13.73 -15.85
N GLN A 289 -26.77 14.43 -16.96
CA GLN A 289 -28.10 14.93 -17.32
C GLN A 289 -29.12 13.79 -17.51
N ASN A 290 -28.73 12.73 -18.22
CA ASN A 290 -29.61 11.61 -18.52
C ASN A 290 -30.04 10.83 -17.26
N GLN A 291 -29.25 10.86 -16.19
CA GLN A 291 -29.61 10.17 -14.94
C GLN A 291 -30.77 10.83 -14.19
N LYS A 292 -31.15 12.07 -14.54
CA LYS A 292 -32.16 12.86 -13.81
C LYS A 292 -31.93 12.85 -12.29
N SER A 293 -30.65 12.86 -11.88
CA SER A 293 -30.22 12.67 -10.50
C SER A 293 -29.22 13.76 -10.10
N ARG A 294 -29.52 14.45 -9.00
CA ARG A 294 -28.60 15.40 -8.33
C ARG A 294 -27.29 14.72 -7.97
N LEU A 295 -27.34 13.47 -7.50
CA LEU A 295 -26.16 12.71 -7.11
C LEU A 295 -25.20 12.52 -8.30
N ALA A 296 -25.71 12.27 -9.50
CA ALA A 296 -24.85 12.14 -10.69
C ALA A 296 -23.99 13.41 -10.91
N PHE A 297 -24.56 14.60 -10.75
CA PHE A 297 -23.79 15.86 -10.81
C PHE A 297 -22.81 16.02 -9.67
N ILE A 298 -23.22 15.69 -8.43
CA ILE A 298 -22.31 15.75 -7.27
C ILE A 298 -21.10 14.84 -7.49
N ILE A 299 -21.32 13.60 -7.98
CA ILE A 299 -20.24 12.66 -8.27
C ILE A 299 -19.39 13.12 -9.46
N LEU A 300 -19.98 13.73 -10.48
CA LEU A 300 -19.22 14.33 -11.58
C LEU A 300 -18.28 15.42 -11.06
N GLY A 301 -18.77 16.31 -10.20
CA GLY A 301 -17.96 17.35 -9.57
C GLY A 301 -16.82 16.77 -8.76
N TRP A 302 -17.11 15.80 -7.90
CA TRP A 302 -16.11 15.06 -7.13
C TRP A 302 -15.06 14.42 -8.05
N TYR A 303 -15.50 13.77 -9.12
CA TYR A 303 -14.63 13.08 -10.08
C TYR A 303 -13.66 14.06 -10.77
N ILE A 304 -14.15 15.22 -11.21
CA ILE A 304 -13.33 16.23 -11.88
C ILE A 304 -12.28 16.81 -10.92
N ILE A 305 -12.68 17.26 -9.72
CA ILE A 305 -11.76 17.95 -8.79
C ILE A 305 -10.75 16.99 -8.14
N SER A 306 -11.08 15.72 -8.01
CA SER A 306 -10.17 14.68 -7.49
C SER A 306 -9.06 14.30 -8.47
N HIS A 307 -9.19 14.67 -9.75
CA HIS A 307 -8.24 14.42 -10.82
C HIS A 307 -7.67 15.71 -11.44
N ALA A 308 -7.83 16.86 -10.75
CA ALA A 308 -7.37 18.17 -11.24
C ALA A 308 -7.90 18.53 -12.65
N GLY A 309 -9.08 18.02 -13.02
CA GLY A 309 -9.72 18.29 -14.30
C GLY A 309 -10.27 19.72 -14.38
N ALA A 310 -10.27 20.31 -15.58
CA ALA A 310 -10.90 21.62 -15.78
C ALA A 310 -12.41 21.53 -15.51
N LEU A 311 -12.94 22.46 -14.70
CA LEU A 311 -14.35 22.53 -14.35
C LEU A 311 -14.97 23.81 -14.90
N PRO A 312 -15.73 23.76 -16.01
CA PRO A 312 -16.41 24.91 -16.55
C PRO A 312 -17.37 25.56 -15.54
N GLU A 313 -17.43 26.89 -15.53
CA GLU A 313 -18.18 27.65 -14.53
C GLU A 313 -19.68 27.30 -14.53
N ASN A 314 -20.28 27.08 -15.70
CA ASN A 314 -21.67 26.66 -15.80
C ASN A 314 -21.94 25.30 -15.11
N LEU A 315 -21.04 24.33 -15.26
CA LEU A 315 -21.15 23.05 -14.56
C LEU A 315 -20.88 23.20 -13.06
N LYS A 316 -19.88 24.01 -12.69
CA LYS A 316 -19.61 24.35 -11.28
C LYS A 316 -20.87 24.88 -10.60
N GLN A 317 -21.57 25.81 -11.23
CA GLN A 317 -22.84 26.35 -10.70
C GLN A 317 -23.95 25.30 -10.61
N VAL A 318 -24.06 24.38 -11.58
CA VAL A 318 -25.04 23.27 -11.52
C VAL A 318 -24.74 22.31 -10.36
N ILE A 319 -23.47 21.96 -10.15
CA ILE A 319 -23.06 21.08 -9.05
C ILE A 319 -23.27 21.78 -7.70
N LEU A 320 -22.94 23.07 -7.60
CA LEU A 320 -23.23 23.88 -6.42
C LEU A 320 -24.73 23.95 -6.17
N LYS A 321 -25.58 24.13 -7.18
CA LYS A 321 -27.03 24.06 -6.99
C LYS A 321 -27.45 22.71 -6.40
N TYR A 322 -27.03 21.59 -6.99
CA TYR A 322 -27.53 20.26 -6.61
C TYR A 322 -26.93 19.67 -5.33
N SER A 323 -25.78 20.20 -4.88
CA SER A 323 -25.14 19.84 -3.61
C SER A 323 -25.66 20.66 -2.42
N ASP A 324 -26.67 21.51 -2.60
CA ASP A 324 -27.19 22.32 -1.51
C ASP A 324 -27.91 21.47 -0.45
N TRP A 325 -27.65 21.76 0.83
CA TRP A 325 -28.23 21.02 1.95
C TRP A 325 -29.77 21.10 1.98
N SER A 326 -30.36 22.18 1.46
CA SER A 326 -31.81 22.38 1.43
C SER A 326 -32.56 21.25 0.73
N TYR A 327 -31.94 20.56 -0.23
CA TYR A 327 -32.57 19.42 -0.91
C TYR A 327 -32.71 18.19 0.00
N GLU A 328 -31.88 18.04 1.03
CA GLU A 328 -31.74 16.79 1.81
C GLU A 328 -32.13 16.94 3.29
N GLU A 329 -32.41 18.18 3.73
CA GLU A 329 -32.52 18.55 5.15
C GLU A 329 -33.54 17.73 5.96
N PHE A 330 -34.64 17.36 5.32
CA PHE A 330 -35.75 16.64 5.96
C PHE A 330 -35.82 15.16 5.62
N GLN A 331 -34.90 14.65 4.80
CA GLN A 331 -34.97 13.28 4.28
C GLN A 331 -34.42 12.23 5.26
N LEU A 332 -33.45 12.60 6.09
CA LEU A 332 -32.84 11.69 7.05
C LEU A 332 -33.60 11.72 8.38
N LYS A 333 -33.87 10.56 8.99
CA LYS A 333 -34.63 10.49 10.25
C LYS A 333 -33.81 10.91 11.48
N SER A 334 -32.51 10.58 11.50
CA SER A 334 -31.63 10.83 12.64
C SER A 334 -31.00 12.22 12.58
N LYS A 335 -31.03 12.95 13.70
CA LYS A 335 -30.34 14.25 13.84
C LYS A 335 -28.83 14.14 13.63
N LYS A 336 -28.24 13.01 14.02
CA LYS A 336 -26.81 12.71 13.84
C LYS A 336 -26.46 12.63 12.36
N ASP A 337 -27.22 11.82 11.62
CA ASP A 337 -27.05 11.61 10.17
C ASP A 337 -27.22 12.91 9.38
N ARG A 338 -28.21 13.74 9.74
CA ARG A 338 -28.39 15.09 9.16
C ARG A 338 -27.17 15.97 9.36
N LYS A 339 -26.64 16.02 10.59
CA LYS A 339 -25.47 16.87 10.94
C LYS A 339 -24.26 16.48 10.09
N GLU A 340 -24.06 15.20 9.88
CA GLU A 340 -22.94 14.68 9.11
C GLU A 340 -23.10 14.86 7.61
N ARG A 341 -24.28 14.53 7.06
CA ARG A 341 -24.54 14.76 5.63
C ARG A 341 -24.35 16.23 5.27
N LYS A 342 -24.89 17.13 6.11
CA LYS A 342 -24.69 18.58 5.99
C LYS A 342 -23.21 18.95 6.02
N TYR A 343 -22.42 18.35 6.91
CA TYR A 343 -20.99 18.60 6.98
C TYR A 343 -20.27 18.21 5.68
N PHE A 344 -20.51 17.01 5.15
CA PHE A 344 -19.86 16.56 3.92
C PHE A 344 -20.29 17.35 2.68
N LEU A 345 -21.56 17.74 2.57
CA LEU A 345 -22.02 18.61 1.50
C LEU A 345 -21.38 19.99 1.58
N ASN A 346 -21.31 20.58 2.77
CA ASN A 346 -20.68 21.89 2.96
C ASN A 346 -19.18 21.86 2.66
N ASP A 347 -18.46 20.85 3.15
CA ASP A 347 -17.03 20.64 2.85
C ASP A 347 -16.79 20.49 1.34
N PHE A 348 -17.61 19.68 0.66
CA PHE A 348 -17.54 19.52 -0.80
C PHE A 348 -17.80 20.85 -1.53
N ARG A 349 -18.82 21.60 -1.12
CA ARG A 349 -19.16 22.90 -1.72
C ARG A 349 -18.07 23.93 -1.55
N GLU A 350 -17.52 24.07 -0.35
CA GLU A 350 -16.42 24.99 -0.05
C GLU A 350 -15.21 24.69 -0.94
N LYS A 351 -14.84 23.41 -1.02
CA LYS A 351 -13.78 22.95 -1.91
C LYS A 351 -14.07 23.25 -3.38
N LEU A 352 -15.30 23.00 -3.82
CA LEU A 352 -15.71 23.26 -5.20
C LEU A 352 -15.70 24.76 -5.54
N GLN A 353 -16.15 25.62 -4.62
CA GLN A 353 -16.13 27.08 -4.76
C GLN A 353 -14.71 27.60 -4.94
N ASN A 354 -13.77 27.10 -4.14
CA ASN A 354 -12.36 27.50 -4.19
C ASN A 354 -11.55 26.79 -5.28
N TYR A 355 -12.14 25.83 -5.99
CA TYR A 355 -11.44 25.07 -7.03
C TYR A 355 -11.22 25.90 -8.30
N ASP A 356 -9.97 25.93 -8.77
CA ASP A 356 -9.50 26.66 -9.95
C ASP A 356 -8.90 25.76 -11.05
N GLY A 357 -8.84 24.44 -10.84
CA GLY A 357 -8.27 23.47 -11.80
C GLY A 357 -6.74 23.34 -11.77
N SER A 358 -6.07 23.98 -10.81
CA SER A 358 -4.60 23.89 -10.67
C SER A 358 -4.17 22.65 -9.88
N GLU A 359 -4.81 22.39 -8.74
CA GLU A 359 -4.44 21.33 -7.81
C GLU A 359 -5.57 20.36 -7.54
N LYS A 360 -5.20 19.13 -7.18
CA LYS A 360 -6.17 18.14 -6.70
C LYS A 360 -6.78 18.60 -5.38
N VAL A 361 -8.10 18.49 -5.30
CA VAL A 361 -8.79 18.60 -4.02
C VAL A 361 -8.95 17.20 -3.44
N PHE A 362 -8.43 17.01 -2.22
CA PHE A 362 -8.77 15.82 -1.45
C PHE A 362 -10.21 15.94 -0.94
N VAL A 363 -11.10 15.13 -1.51
CA VAL A 363 -12.42 14.89 -0.95
C VAL A 363 -12.42 13.45 -0.41
N PRO A 364 -12.69 13.25 0.89
CA PRO A 364 -12.57 11.94 1.51
C PRO A 364 -13.37 10.86 0.76
N PHE A 365 -12.71 9.73 0.50
CA PHE A 365 -13.31 8.54 -0.11
C PHE A 365 -13.69 7.57 0.99
N PHE A 366 -14.99 7.47 1.27
CA PHE A 366 -15.53 6.58 2.29
C PHE A 366 -16.62 5.71 1.67
N THR A 367 -16.45 4.39 1.71
CA THR A 367 -17.41 3.47 1.06
C THR A 367 -18.41 2.91 2.07
N VAL A 368 -19.61 2.54 1.59
CA VAL A 368 -20.57 1.76 2.39
C VAL A 368 -19.98 0.43 2.85
N SER A 369 -19.11 -0.15 2.02
CA SER A 369 -18.48 -1.46 2.27
C SER A 369 -17.71 -1.47 3.59
N ASP A 370 -17.02 -0.38 3.94
CA ASP A 370 -16.30 -0.28 5.22
C ASP A 370 -17.24 -0.33 6.42
N ILE A 371 -18.43 0.27 6.31
CA ILE A 371 -19.48 0.23 7.34
C ILE A 371 -20.12 -1.15 7.41
N ILE A 372 -20.46 -1.73 6.25
CA ILE A 372 -21.03 -3.08 6.19
C ILE A 372 -20.09 -4.06 6.88
N ASN A 373 -18.80 -4.00 6.57
CA ASN A 373 -17.78 -4.85 7.17
C ASN A 373 -17.65 -4.59 8.69
N ALA A 374 -17.73 -3.32 9.12
CA ALA A 374 -17.66 -2.97 10.55
C ALA A 374 -18.92 -3.35 11.34
N VAL A 375 -20.09 -3.29 10.72
CA VAL A 375 -21.41 -3.65 11.30
C VAL A 375 -21.55 -5.17 11.33
N GLU A 376 -21.09 -5.85 10.29
CA GLU A 376 -20.91 -7.31 10.23
C GLU A 376 -19.98 -7.81 11.33
N ALA A 377 -18.83 -7.16 11.51
CA ALA A 377 -17.88 -7.49 12.58
C ALA A 377 -18.48 -7.28 13.99
N ARG A 378 -19.52 -6.45 14.13
CA ARG A 378 -20.26 -6.23 15.39
C ARG A 378 -21.53 -7.07 15.53
N GLY A 379 -21.88 -7.88 14.53
CA GLY A 379 -23.10 -8.70 14.53
C GLY A 379 -24.40 -7.88 14.45
N GLU A 380 -24.33 -6.64 13.97
CA GLU A 380 -25.46 -5.72 13.87
C GLU A 380 -26.27 -5.94 12.55
N ASP A 381 -27.58 -5.65 12.59
CA ASP A 381 -28.45 -5.75 11.41
C ASP A 381 -28.13 -4.65 10.37
N ARG A 382 -27.73 -5.07 9.16
CA ARG A 382 -27.38 -4.17 8.05
C ARG A 382 -28.59 -3.49 7.42
N THR A 383 -29.80 -4.02 7.62
CA THR A 383 -31.02 -3.61 6.91
C THR A 383 -31.34 -2.12 7.11
N ASN A 384 -30.94 -1.53 8.24
CA ASN A 384 -31.18 -0.11 8.53
C ASN A 384 -30.26 0.84 7.76
N ILE A 385 -29.06 0.40 7.38
CA ILE A 385 -28.05 1.20 6.63
C ILE A 385 -28.51 1.38 5.19
N TRP A 386 -29.10 0.33 4.61
CA TRP A 386 -29.64 0.31 3.26
C TRP A 386 -30.95 1.11 3.07
N ARG A 387 -31.63 1.49 4.17
CA ARG A 387 -32.99 2.05 4.13
C ARG A 387 -33.08 3.58 4.27
N GLN A 388 -31.98 4.26 4.58
CA GLN A 388 -31.96 5.72 4.68
C GLN A 388 -31.71 6.35 3.31
N ASN A 389 -32.69 6.20 2.41
CA ASN A 389 -32.59 6.67 1.03
C ASN A 389 -32.75 8.19 0.97
N ILE A 390 -31.71 8.87 0.49
CA ILE A 390 -31.80 10.25 0.03
C ILE A 390 -32.42 10.20 -1.37
N ASP A 391 -33.52 10.94 -1.55
CA ASP A 391 -34.10 11.21 -2.86
C ASP A 391 -33.22 12.22 -3.60
N TYR A 392 -32.52 11.69 -4.61
CA TYR A 392 -31.66 12.46 -5.49
C TYR A 392 -32.34 12.90 -6.78
N SER A 393 -33.64 12.66 -6.95
CA SER A 393 -34.35 13.08 -8.15
C SER A 393 -34.25 14.59 -8.38
N ILE A 394 -34.22 14.97 -9.67
CA ILE A 394 -34.35 16.36 -10.11
C ILE A 394 -35.82 16.53 -10.50
N CYS A 395 -36.59 17.24 -9.68
CA CYS A 395 -37.93 17.67 -10.04
C CYS A 395 -37.82 18.88 -10.99
N GLU A 396 -38.44 18.78 -12.16
CA GLU A 396 -38.53 19.87 -13.15
C GLU A 396 -39.50 20.98 -12.70
#